data_AF-A0A2D7PFM6-F1
#
_entry.id   AF-A0A2D7PFM6-F1
#
_cell.length_a   1.000
_cell.length_b   1.000
_cell.length_c   1.000
_cell.angle_alpha   90.00
_cell.angle_beta   90.00
_cell.angle_gamma   90.00
#
_symmetry.space_group_name_H-M   'P 1'
#
loop_
_entity.id
_entity.type
_entity.pdbx_description
1 polymer ?
#
loop_
_entity_poly.entity_id
_entity_poly.type
_entity_poly.pdbx_seq_one_letter_code
_entity_poly.pdbx_strand_id
1 'polypeptide(L)'
;MKKSLNKNFRILITWQSIIKKINLYKKILKKNNILYDCKMPKQCFSSSELKKYIHKYDGVICGDDEFNLDVLSKAKKLKVISKWGT
;
A
#
# COMPACT_ATOMS: atom_id res chain seq x y z
N MET A 1 -13.91 26.82 15.02
CA MET A 1 -12.96 26.20 14.05
C MET A 1 -12.97 24.68 14.23
N LYS A 2 -13.47 23.89 13.27
CA LYS A 2 -13.30 22.43 13.31
C LYS A 2 -11.82 22.14 13.03
N LYS A 3 -11.08 21.63 14.02
CA LYS A 3 -9.78 20.99 13.76
C LYS A 3 -10.06 19.86 12.77
N SER A 4 -9.68 20.05 11.51
CA SER A 4 -9.57 18.96 10.55
C SER A 4 -8.66 17.92 11.21
N LEU A 5 -9.21 16.77 11.60
CA LEU A 5 -8.42 15.62 12.03
C LEU A 5 -7.42 15.35 10.92
N ASN A 6 -6.12 15.55 11.19
CA ASN A 6 -5.05 15.16 10.27
C ASN A 6 -5.16 13.65 10.06
N LYS A 7 -5.88 13.25 9.02
CA LYS A 7 -6.14 11.85 8.73
C LYS A 7 -4.86 11.27 8.14
N ASN A 8 -4.23 10.37 8.88
CA ASN A 8 -3.10 9.63 8.38
C ASN A 8 -3.58 8.63 7.34
N PHE A 9 -2.94 8.61 6.17
CA PHE A 9 -3.15 7.54 5.18
C PHE A 9 -2.23 6.38 5.51
N ARG A 10 -2.72 5.14 5.38
CA ARG A 10 -1.88 3.94 5.51
C ARG A 10 -1.70 3.26 4.17
N ILE A 11 -0.47 3.08 3.72
CA ILE A 11 -0.19 2.38 2.46
C ILE A 11 0.51 1.04 2.70
N LEU A 12 0.26 0.10 1.79
CA LEU A 12 1.02 -1.14 1.71
C LEU A 12 2.08 -1.01 0.61
N ILE A 13 3.30 -1.44 0.89
CA ILE A 13 4.37 -1.50 -0.10
C ILE A 13 4.83 -2.94 -0.24
N THR A 14 4.67 -3.49 -1.44
CA THR A 14 5.05 -4.88 -1.76
C THR A 14 6.17 -4.97 -2.79
N TRP A 15 6.35 -3.93 -3.61
CA TRP A 15 7.39 -3.92 -4.62
C TRP A 15 8.80 -3.82 -3.99
N GLN A 16 9.62 -4.86 -4.23
CA GLN A 16 10.91 -5.06 -3.57
C GLN A 16 11.86 -3.86 -3.73
N SER A 17 11.89 -3.23 -4.90
CA SER A 17 12.79 -2.10 -5.17
C SER A 17 12.48 -0.87 -4.31
N ILE A 18 11.20 -0.57 -4.06
CA ILE A 18 10.81 0.53 -3.16
C ILE A 18 11.07 0.13 -1.71
N ILE A 19 10.78 -1.12 -1.33
CA ILE A 19 11.08 -1.60 0.04
C ILE A 19 12.57 -1.39 0.35
N LYS A 20 13.47 -1.82 -0.54
CA LYS A 20 14.94 -1.67 -0.38
C LYS A 20 15.37 -0.21 -0.30
N LYS A 21 14.62 0.72 -0.90
CA LYS A 21 14.92 2.16 -0.97
C LYS A 21 14.02 3.02 -0.07
N ILE A 22 13.23 2.41 0.82
CA ILE A 22 12.16 3.12 1.55
C ILE A 22 12.69 4.27 2.42
N ASN A 23 13.94 4.14 2.90
CA ASN A 23 14.62 5.17 3.67
C ASN A 23 14.72 6.51 2.92
N LEU A 24 14.88 6.49 1.59
CA LEU A 24 14.94 7.69 0.76
C LEU A 24 13.61 8.49 0.80
N TYR A 25 12.50 7.80 1.06
CA TYR A 25 11.16 8.38 1.03
C TYR A 25 10.58 8.69 2.43
N LYS A 26 11.27 8.33 3.52
CA LYS A 26 10.77 8.56 4.89
C LYS A 26 10.37 10.01 5.15
N LYS A 27 11.18 10.97 4.69
CA LYS A 27 10.93 12.41 4.90
C LYS A 27 9.64 12.87 4.20
N ILE A 28 9.44 12.46 2.95
CA ILE A 28 8.25 12.84 2.18
C ILE A 28 6.99 12.14 2.70
N LEU A 29 7.09 10.85 3.06
CA LEU A 29 5.97 10.10 3.65
C LEU A 29 5.53 10.71 4.98
N LYS A 30 6.48 11.04 5.86
CA LYS A 30 6.20 11.71 7.14
C LYS A 30 5.59 13.10 6.94
N LYS A 31 6.14 13.92 6.03
CA LYS A 31 5.61 15.26 5.70
C LYS A 31 4.15 15.20 5.25
N ASN A 32 3.75 14.13 4.56
CA ASN A 32 2.40 13.95 4.04
C ASN A 32 1.49 13.12 4.95
N ASN A 33 1.88 12.85 6.20
CA ASN A 33 1.10 12.04 7.15
C ASN A 33 0.77 10.63 6.62
N ILE A 34 1.71 10.02 5.89
CA ILE A 34 1.58 8.68 5.32
C ILE A 34 2.32 7.68 6.22
N LEU A 35 1.56 6.76 6.79
CA LEU A 35 2.05 5.53 7.41
C LEU A 35 2.20 4.46 6.34
N TYR A 36 3.18 3.56 6.48
CA TYR A 36 3.38 2.49 5.53
C TYR A 36 3.79 1.18 6.22
N ASP A 37 3.37 0.06 5.64
CA ASP A 37 3.88 -1.26 5.95
C ASP A 37 4.59 -1.84 4.73
N CYS A 38 5.79 -2.42 4.94
CA CYS A 38 6.50 -3.15 3.90
C CYS A 38 6.23 -4.66 4.07
N LYS A 39 5.75 -5.31 3.01
CA LYS A 39 5.63 -6.78 2.97
C LYS A 39 6.32 -7.29 1.72
N MET A 40 7.39 -8.05 1.89
CA MET A 40 8.19 -8.52 0.76
C MET A 40 7.71 -9.91 0.32
N PRO A 41 7.10 -10.07 -0.87
CA PRO A 41 6.80 -11.38 -1.42
C PRO A 41 8.06 -12.03 -2.01
N LYS A 42 8.05 -13.37 -2.16
CA LYS A 42 9.12 -14.09 -2.87
C LYS A 42 9.22 -13.65 -4.33
N GLN A 43 8.06 -13.45 -4.98
CA GLN A 43 7.94 -12.92 -6.35
C GLN A 43 6.84 -11.86 -6.40
N CYS A 44 5.58 -12.27 -6.23
CA CYS A 44 4.42 -11.41 -6.07
C CYS A 44 3.47 -12.02 -5.02
N PHE A 45 2.52 -11.24 -4.51
CA PHE A 45 1.46 -11.79 -3.67
C PHE A 45 0.32 -12.35 -4.52
N SER A 46 -0.10 -13.57 -4.18
CA SER A 46 -1.35 -14.12 -4.72
C SER A 46 -2.56 -13.34 -4.19
N SER A 47 -3.70 -13.46 -4.88
CA SER A 47 -4.95 -12.85 -4.41
C SER A 47 -5.35 -13.35 -3.02
N SER A 48 -5.04 -14.62 -2.70
CA SER A 48 -5.32 -15.22 -1.38
C SER A 48 -4.54 -14.55 -0.25
N GLU A 49 -3.29 -14.16 -0.51
CA GLU A 49 -2.42 -13.48 0.44
C GLU A 49 -2.82 -12.02 0.59
N LEU A 50 -3.05 -11.31 -0.51
CA LEU A 50 -3.48 -9.90 -0.53
C LEU A 50 -4.70 -9.65 0.35
N LYS A 51 -5.72 -10.52 0.26
CA LYS A 51 -6.96 -10.40 1.03
C LYS A 51 -6.75 -10.38 2.54
N LYS A 52 -5.69 -11.02 3.05
CA LYS A 52 -5.39 -11.09 4.49
C LYS A 52 -5.11 -9.71 5.10
N TYR A 53 -4.74 -8.72 4.30
CA TYR A 53 -4.33 -7.42 4.81
C TYR A 53 -4.85 -6.21 4.02
N ILE A 54 -5.29 -6.35 2.76
CA ILE A 54 -5.64 -5.21 1.89
C ILE A 54 -6.72 -4.27 2.49
N HIS A 55 -7.64 -4.83 3.29
CA HIS A 55 -8.71 -4.09 3.98
C HIS A 55 -8.20 -3.01 4.96
N LYS A 56 -6.91 -3.03 5.32
CA LYS A 56 -6.30 -2.09 6.28
C LYS A 56 -5.76 -0.81 5.64
N TYR A 57 -5.60 -0.78 4.31
CA TYR A 57 -4.81 0.24 3.62
C TYR A 57 -5.66 1.16 2.75
N ASP A 58 -5.27 2.43 2.71
CA ASP A 58 -5.80 3.47 1.83
C ASP A 58 -5.15 3.43 0.43
N GLY A 59 -3.95 2.85 0.31
CA GLY A 59 -3.24 2.76 -0.97
C GLY A 59 -2.25 1.59 -0.99
N VAL A 60 -1.82 1.22 -2.20
CA VAL A 60 -0.76 0.21 -2.38
C VAL A 60 0.25 0.65 -3.43
N ILE A 61 1.53 0.34 -3.18
CA ILE A 61 2.62 0.38 -4.17
C ILE A 61 3.03 -1.07 -4.42
N CYS A 62 2.70 -1.59 -5.60
CA CYS A 62 2.81 -3.02 -5.92
C CYS A 62 3.63 -3.30 -7.18
N GLY A 63 4.15 -4.52 -7.27
CA GLY A 63 4.72 -5.08 -8.50
C GLY A 63 3.66 -5.85 -9.29
N ASP A 64 3.86 -7.14 -9.49
CA ASP A 64 2.94 -8.04 -10.18
C ASP A 64 1.97 -8.77 -9.23
N ASP A 65 1.59 -8.12 -8.13
CA ASP A 65 0.63 -8.69 -7.19
C ASP A 65 -0.74 -8.92 -7.87
N GLU A 66 -1.40 -10.02 -7.55
CA GLU A 66 -2.64 -10.44 -8.20
C GLU A 66 -3.87 -9.68 -7.69
N PHE A 67 -4.08 -8.47 -8.19
CA PHE A 67 -5.30 -7.70 -7.95
C PHE A 67 -6.44 -8.16 -8.87
N ASN A 68 -7.43 -8.83 -8.30
CA ASN A 68 -8.67 -9.21 -8.98
C ASN A 68 -9.91 -8.70 -8.24
N LEU A 69 -11.11 -8.96 -8.79
CA LEU A 69 -12.38 -8.52 -8.20
C LEU A 69 -12.57 -8.97 -6.75
N ASP A 70 -12.10 -10.17 -6.39
CA ASP A 70 -12.22 -10.69 -5.03
C ASP A 70 -11.32 -9.91 -4.06
N VAL A 71 -10.07 -9.60 -4.43
CA VAL A 71 -9.20 -8.70 -3.64
C VAL A 71 -9.83 -7.32 -3.48
N LEU A 72 -10.31 -6.72 -4.58
CA LEU A 72 -10.92 -5.39 -4.56
C LEU A 72 -12.19 -5.36 -3.70
N SER A 73 -12.98 -6.44 -3.68
CA SER A 73 -14.18 -6.56 -2.84
C SER A 73 -13.85 -6.46 -1.33
N LYS A 74 -12.67 -6.92 -0.92
CA LYS A 74 -12.17 -6.86 0.47
C LYS A 74 -11.45 -5.54 0.78
N ALA A 75 -11.01 -4.80 -0.24
CA ALA A 75 -10.22 -3.59 -0.12
C ALA A 75 -11.06 -2.34 0.25
N LYS A 76 -11.83 -2.41 1.34
CA LYS A 76 -12.86 -1.40 1.69
C LYS A 76 -12.36 0.04 1.87
N LYS A 77 -11.07 0.23 2.13
CA LYS A 77 -10.44 1.55 2.33
C LYS A 77 -9.61 2.01 1.13
N LEU A 78 -9.35 1.11 0.18
CA LEU A 78 -8.36 1.32 -0.87
C LEU A 78 -8.85 2.38 -1.85
N LYS A 79 -8.00 3.38 -2.09
CA LYS A 79 -8.29 4.53 -2.96
C LYS A 79 -7.40 4.55 -4.19
N VAL A 80 -6.19 3.97 -4.09
CA VAL A 80 -5.19 3.99 -5.16
C VAL A 80 -4.38 2.70 -5.19
N ILE A 81 -4.14 2.20 -6.39
CA ILE A 81 -3.18 1.16 -6.70
C ILE A 81 -2.13 1.78 -7.61
N SER A 82 -0.89 1.89 -7.12
CA SER A 82 0.26 2.33 -7.91
C SER A 82 1.09 1.11 -8.23
N LYS A 83 0.88 0.57 -9.44
CA LYS A 83 1.63 -0.58 -9.94
C LYS A 83 2.93 -0.10 -10.59
N TRP A 84 4.03 -0.75 -10.25
CA TRP A 84 5.26 -0.69 -11.02
C TRP A 84 5.19 -1.71 -12.16
N GLY A 85 5.55 -1.26 -13.37
CA GLY A 85 5.46 -2.02 -14.62
C GLY A 85 5.03 -1.11 -15.77
N THR A 86 5.02 -1.67 -16.99
CA THR A 86 4.55 -1.02 -18.22
C THR A 86 3.14 -1.48 -18.56
#